data_AF-A0A2U1M2A9-F1
#
_entry.id   AF-A0A2U1M2A9-F1
#
_cell.length_a   1.000
_cell.length_b   1.000
_cell.length_c   1.000
_cell.angle_alpha   90.00
_cell.angle_beta   90.00
_cell.angle_gamma   90.00
#
_symmetry.space_group_name_H-M   'P 1'
#
loop_
_entity.id
_entity.type
_entity.pdbx_description
1 polymer ?
#
loop_
_entity_poly.entity_id
_entity_poly.type
_entity_poly.pdbx_seq_one_letter_code
_entity_poly.pdbx_strand_id
1 'polypeptide(L)'
;MAASGENSMFLKAFDTSGNLKDADYVASLFQEVIDEEGADNIVQIITDNARNFKAACLSIEAKYPHIFWTPCVVHTLNLALKAICEPPINSSQYDECKWISSLMSECDVVVTFVLNHGKALTIFKNYSKHMLTKVAETRFASHVIMAERLFKVKNALEKMVLDVQWKNFRKTHLESKADTVKECKCDVDFPCLHLIYDLWDTMIEEVREKIFKHEGLDAITGDSPFFNVIQTVLEARWNKSNTPLHCMAHSLVPKYYSETWLEGGSSMHKRVAPNEDQDVSYNRDICFKKMFTNPDELRKVYAEYGQFSGTLGFFGEAHVMDARAHEDPLSWWASYGLSTPTLQALAFRLLSQPASSSCCERNWSSFSNIQSIKRNRLASSRAEDLVYVHSNLLMLSRKKEEYTIGPSSFWDVGGDSLILDDDYIEAFENIFLEE
;
A
#
# COMPACT_ATOMS: atom_id res chain seq x y z
N MET A 1 -1.79 -15.08 3.25
CA MET A 1 -1.85 -14.88 1.79
C MET A 1 -0.43 -15.01 1.26
N ALA A 2 -0.24 -15.63 0.11
CA ALA A 2 1.03 -15.66 -0.62
C ALA A 2 0.83 -15.03 -2.00
N ALA A 3 1.93 -14.60 -2.63
CA ALA A 3 1.92 -14.01 -3.96
C ALA A 3 3.13 -14.52 -4.76
N SER A 4 2.91 -14.83 -6.03
CA SER A 4 3.93 -15.34 -6.96
C SER A 4 3.53 -15.03 -8.40
N GLY A 5 4.42 -14.42 -9.18
CA GLY A 5 4.07 -13.84 -10.47
C GLY A 5 2.98 -12.78 -10.34
N GLU A 6 2.03 -12.77 -11.27
CA GLU A 6 0.85 -11.89 -11.24
C GLU A 6 -0.26 -12.38 -10.29
N ASN A 7 -0.01 -13.43 -9.51
CA ASN A 7 -1.04 -14.17 -8.79
C ASN A 7 -0.87 -14.08 -7.27
N SER A 8 -1.89 -13.54 -6.59
CA SER A 8 -2.07 -13.71 -5.15
C SER A 8 -3.02 -14.88 -4.85
N MET A 9 -2.77 -15.59 -3.74
CA MET A 9 -3.61 -16.68 -3.23
C MET A 9 -3.74 -16.59 -1.71
N PHE A 10 -4.94 -16.78 -1.19
CA PHE A 10 -5.17 -16.95 0.23
C PHE A 10 -4.85 -18.40 0.63
N LEU A 11 -3.79 -18.59 1.42
CA LEU A 11 -3.38 -19.91 1.91
C LEU A 11 -4.21 -20.37 3.12
N LYS A 12 -4.17 -19.60 4.22
CA LYS A 12 -4.62 -20.05 5.55
C LYS A 12 -5.07 -18.85 6.41
N ALA A 13 -6.07 -19.09 7.24
CA ALA A 13 -6.39 -18.28 8.42
C ALA A 13 -6.16 -19.14 9.67
N PHE A 14 -6.03 -18.48 10.82
CA PHE A 14 -5.93 -19.13 12.12
C PHE A 14 -6.83 -18.40 13.12
N ASP A 15 -7.76 -19.13 13.75
CA ASP A 15 -8.45 -18.67 14.95
C ASP A 15 -7.43 -18.48 16.09
N THR A 16 -7.16 -17.22 16.38
CA THR A 16 -6.19 -16.78 17.39
C THR A 16 -6.91 -16.25 18.63
N SER A 17 -8.17 -16.62 18.84
CA SER A 17 -8.92 -16.31 20.06
C SER A 17 -8.41 -17.12 21.27
N GLY A 18 -8.52 -16.57 22.47
CA GLY A 18 -7.99 -17.17 23.71
C GLY A 18 -6.46 -17.16 23.87
N ASN A 19 -5.70 -17.13 22.78
CA ASN A 19 -4.23 -17.19 22.79
C ASN A 19 -3.56 -15.83 23.02
N LEU A 20 -2.44 -15.82 23.74
CA LEU A 20 -1.56 -14.65 23.86
C LEU A 20 -0.80 -14.47 22.53
N LYS A 21 -1.00 -13.33 21.86
CA LYS A 21 -0.39 -13.05 20.55
C LYS A 21 1.03 -12.50 20.68
N ASP A 22 1.87 -13.18 21.44
CA ASP A 22 3.29 -12.86 21.58
C ASP A 22 4.11 -13.25 20.35
N ALA A 23 5.43 -13.05 20.42
CA ALA A 23 6.33 -13.28 19.29
C ALA A 23 6.52 -14.78 18.98
N ASP A 24 6.51 -15.65 19.99
CA ASP A 24 6.80 -17.07 19.82
C ASP A 24 5.58 -17.82 19.27
N TYR A 25 4.38 -17.47 19.75
CA TYR A 25 3.13 -17.94 19.16
C TYR A 25 2.99 -17.50 17.70
N VAL A 26 3.22 -16.23 17.39
CA VAL A 26 3.17 -15.73 16.00
C VAL A 26 4.25 -16.38 15.12
N ALA A 27 5.45 -16.64 15.65
CA ALA A 27 6.49 -17.40 14.94
C ALA A 27 6.04 -18.83 14.64
N SER A 28 5.36 -19.53 15.57
CA SER A 28 4.84 -20.89 15.31
C SER A 28 3.80 -20.94 14.19
N LEU A 29 2.97 -19.90 14.03
CA LEU A 29 2.00 -19.82 12.93
C LEU A 29 2.67 -19.58 11.56
N PHE A 30 3.73 -18.77 11.52
CA PHE A 30 4.54 -18.64 10.29
C PHE A 30 5.32 -19.93 10.00
N GLN A 31 5.85 -20.58 11.04
CA GLN A 31 6.59 -21.83 10.94
C GLN A 31 5.74 -22.94 10.30
N GLU A 32 4.48 -23.09 10.71
CA GLU A 32 3.54 -24.06 10.15
C GLU A 32 3.38 -23.88 8.63
N VAL A 33 3.16 -22.64 8.17
CA VAL A 33 3.03 -22.33 6.73
C VAL A 33 4.35 -22.53 5.97
N ILE A 34 5.50 -22.26 6.60
CA ILE A 34 6.83 -22.48 6.00
C ILE A 34 7.13 -23.97 5.81
N ASP A 35 6.69 -24.82 6.74
CA ASP A 35 6.87 -26.28 6.65
C ASP A 35 5.82 -26.93 5.72
N GLU A 36 4.63 -26.32 5.53
CA GLU A 36 3.62 -26.73 4.54
C GLU A 36 4.00 -26.36 3.09
N GLU A 37 4.38 -25.11 2.84
CA GLU A 37 4.71 -24.59 1.49
C GLU A 37 6.15 -24.90 1.06
N GLY A 38 7.03 -25.20 2.03
CA GLY A 38 8.46 -25.41 1.83
C GLY A 38 9.26 -24.09 1.79
N ALA A 39 10.24 -23.97 2.68
CA ALA A 39 11.02 -22.73 2.87
C ALA A 39 11.69 -22.21 1.59
N ASP A 40 12.13 -23.08 0.68
CA ASP A 40 12.79 -22.68 -0.58
C ASP A 40 11.87 -21.93 -1.54
N ASN A 41 10.54 -22.09 -1.40
CA ASN A 41 9.54 -21.37 -2.21
C ASN A 41 9.26 -19.96 -1.70
N ILE A 42 9.65 -19.63 -0.47
CA ILE A 42 9.34 -18.36 0.19
C ILE A 42 10.48 -17.35 -0.02
N VAL A 43 10.13 -16.12 -0.41
CA VAL A 43 11.07 -14.99 -0.49
C VAL A 43 11.03 -14.18 0.80
N GLN A 44 9.84 -13.77 1.20
CA GLN A 44 9.65 -12.76 2.23
C GLN A 44 8.36 -12.97 3.03
N ILE A 45 8.32 -12.39 4.22
CA ILE A 45 7.15 -12.32 5.09
C ILE A 45 6.85 -10.84 5.32
N ILE A 46 5.73 -10.38 4.75
CA ILE A 46 5.27 -8.99 4.87
C ILE A 46 4.31 -8.87 6.06
N THR A 47 4.64 -8.04 7.04
CA THR A 47 3.79 -7.77 8.21
C THR A 47 3.70 -6.28 8.53
N ASP A 48 2.84 -5.90 9.47
CA ASP A 48 2.84 -4.55 10.04
C ASP A 48 4.06 -4.31 10.95
N ASN A 49 4.20 -3.09 11.47
CA ASN A 49 5.34 -2.70 12.31
C ASN A 49 5.18 -3.02 13.81
N ALA A 50 4.22 -3.87 14.20
CA ALA A 50 4.01 -4.24 15.60
C ALA A 50 5.14 -5.11 16.16
N ARG A 51 5.40 -4.94 17.46
CA ARG A 51 6.59 -5.51 18.15
C ARG A 51 6.60 -7.04 18.16
N ASN A 52 5.43 -7.68 18.27
CA ASN A 52 5.28 -9.13 18.23
C ASN A 52 5.52 -9.69 16.83
N PHE A 53 4.91 -9.12 15.78
CA PHE A 53 5.16 -9.53 14.38
C PHE A 53 6.64 -9.34 14.00
N LYS A 54 7.24 -8.19 14.33
CA LYS A 54 8.66 -7.96 14.06
C LYS A 54 9.57 -8.97 14.76
N ALA A 55 9.34 -9.24 16.05
CA ALA A 55 10.14 -10.22 16.79
C ALA A 55 9.96 -11.65 16.23
N ALA A 56 8.73 -12.05 15.91
CA ALA A 56 8.44 -13.33 15.28
C ALA A 56 9.16 -13.51 13.93
N CYS A 57 9.09 -12.49 13.06
CA CYS A 57 9.73 -12.56 11.74
C CYS A 57 11.26 -12.56 11.84
N LEU A 58 11.84 -11.88 12.83
CA LEU A 58 13.29 -11.95 13.10
C LEU A 58 13.72 -13.34 13.59
N SER A 59 12.91 -14.03 14.40
CA SER A 59 13.16 -15.43 14.79
C SER A 59 13.07 -16.39 13.59
N ILE A 60 12.14 -16.17 12.67
CA ILE A 60 12.04 -16.92 11.41
C ILE A 60 13.24 -16.65 10.50
N GLU A 61 13.64 -15.39 10.31
CA GLU A 61 14.82 -15.01 9.51
C GLU A 61 16.13 -15.58 10.09
N ALA A 62 16.23 -15.73 11.42
CA ALA A 62 17.36 -16.41 12.06
C ALA A 62 17.37 -17.94 11.83
N LYS A 63 16.20 -18.57 11.62
CA LYS A 63 16.09 -20.01 11.30
C LYS A 63 16.24 -20.30 9.80
N TYR A 64 15.73 -19.41 8.95
CA TYR A 64 15.77 -19.52 7.49
C TYR A 64 16.47 -18.29 6.91
N PRO A 65 17.82 -18.29 6.85
CA PRO A 65 18.57 -17.12 6.46
C PRO A 65 18.23 -16.55 5.08
N HIS A 66 17.67 -17.33 4.15
CA HIS A 66 17.29 -16.82 2.82
C HIS A 66 15.93 -16.10 2.79
N ILE A 67 15.12 -16.18 3.85
CA ILE A 67 13.82 -15.51 3.97
C ILE A 67 14.02 -14.08 4.52
N PHE A 68 13.27 -13.12 4.01
CA PHE A 68 13.33 -11.72 4.43
C PHE A 68 12.08 -11.29 5.18
N TRP A 69 12.24 -10.66 6.34
CA TRP A 69 11.16 -9.82 6.87
C TRP A 69 11.12 -8.48 6.13
N THR A 70 9.94 -8.07 5.66
CA THR A 70 9.71 -6.73 5.10
C THR A 70 8.52 -6.05 5.79
N PRO A 71 8.65 -4.77 6.19
CA PRO A 71 7.55 -4.02 6.79
C PRO A 71 6.62 -3.50 5.68
N CYS A 72 5.31 -3.68 5.88
CA CYS A 72 4.27 -3.22 4.96
C CYS A 72 4.43 -1.72 4.64
N VAL A 73 4.57 -1.39 3.34
CA VAL A 73 4.77 -0.01 2.87
C VAL A 73 3.51 0.83 3.09
N VAL A 74 2.32 0.28 2.83
CA VAL A 74 1.04 0.97 3.11
C VAL A 74 0.90 1.30 4.59
N HIS A 75 1.26 0.37 5.48
CA HIS A 75 1.26 0.62 6.93
C HIS A 75 2.32 1.67 7.31
N THR A 76 3.48 1.70 6.66
CA THR A 76 4.51 2.71 6.90
C THR A 76 4.08 4.10 6.45
N LEU A 77 3.47 4.23 5.27
CA LEU A 77 2.87 5.48 4.78
C LEU A 77 1.73 5.94 5.71
N ASN A 78 0.89 5.03 6.17
CA ASN A 78 -0.15 5.28 7.17
C ASN A 78 0.42 5.80 8.51
N LEU A 79 1.60 5.33 8.92
CA LEU A 79 2.35 5.86 10.08
C LEU A 79 3.09 7.19 9.80
N ALA A 80 3.41 7.49 8.54
CA ALA A 80 3.94 8.80 8.13
C ALA A 80 2.84 9.86 8.18
N LEU A 81 1.71 9.59 7.53
CA LEU A 81 0.48 10.40 7.64
C LEU A 81 0.06 10.59 9.09
N LYS A 82 0.15 9.54 9.93
CA LYS A 82 -0.09 9.70 11.37
C LYS A 82 0.82 10.76 12.01
N ALA A 83 2.12 10.72 11.75
CA ALA A 83 3.06 11.67 12.36
C ALA A 83 2.90 13.12 11.85
N ILE A 84 2.25 13.29 10.69
CA ILE A 84 1.87 14.59 10.13
C ILE A 84 0.56 15.10 10.77
N CYS A 85 -0.47 14.24 10.90
CA CYS A 85 -1.78 14.64 11.45
C CYS A 85 -1.83 14.67 13.00
N GLU A 86 -0.97 13.90 13.68
CA GLU A 86 -0.82 13.86 15.14
C GLU A 86 0.65 14.14 15.54
N PRO A 87 1.17 15.37 15.32
CA PRO A 87 2.54 15.69 15.67
C PRO A 87 2.73 15.73 17.20
N PRO A 88 3.80 15.14 17.76
CA PRO A 88 4.05 15.18 19.21
C PRO A 88 4.29 16.60 19.71
N ILE A 89 3.63 17.00 20.81
CA ILE A 89 3.67 18.38 21.36
C ILE A 89 5.10 18.89 21.61
N ASN A 90 6.02 18.01 22.03
CA ASN A 90 7.41 18.36 22.34
C ASN A 90 8.35 18.07 21.15
N SER A 91 7.95 18.38 19.92
CA SER A 91 8.73 18.10 18.70
C SER A 91 8.77 19.29 17.74
N SER A 92 9.82 19.38 16.92
CA SER A 92 9.96 20.44 15.91
C SER A 92 8.88 20.40 14.83
N GLN A 93 8.24 19.24 14.64
CA GLN A 93 7.09 19.09 13.74
C GLN A 93 5.80 19.72 14.29
N TYR A 94 5.72 20.04 15.58
CA TYR A 94 4.47 20.47 16.21
C TYR A 94 3.98 21.81 15.67
N ASP A 95 4.83 22.84 15.63
CA ASP A 95 4.40 24.18 15.24
C ASP A 95 3.95 24.27 13.78
N GLU A 96 4.59 23.52 12.88
CA GLU A 96 4.27 23.45 11.45
C GLU A 96 3.03 22.58 11.15
N CYS A 97 2.79 21.50 11.91
CA CYS A 97 1.73 20.52 11.60
C CYS A 97 0.49 20.57 12.52
N LYS A 98 0.51 21.28 13.66
CA LYS A 98 -0.61 21.33 14.63
C LYS A 98 -1.96 21.72 14.01
N TRP A 99 -1.97 22.58 12.99
CA TRP A 99 -3.19 23.01 12.29
C TRP A 99 -3.89 21.86 11.56
N ILE A 100 -3.12 20.87 11.07
CA ILE A 100 -3.67 19.64 10.46
C ILE A 100 -4.43 18.85 11.51
N SER A 101 -3.87 18.73 12.71
CA SER A 101 -4.50 18.05 13.85
C SER A 101 -5.83 18.72 14.25
N SER A 102 -5.85 20.05 14.34
CA SER A 102 -7.07 20.83 14.57
C SER A 102 -8.12 20.60 13.47
N LEU A 103 -7.71 20.70 12.19
CA LEU A 103 -8.59 20.50 11.05
C LEU A 103 -9.19 19.09 11.01
N MET A 104 -8.41 18.04 11.30
CA MET A 104 -8.92 16.66 11.38
C MET A 104 -9.94 16.49 12.51
N SER A 105 -9.72 17.15 13.66
CA SER A 105 -10.68 17.15 14.78
C SER A 105 -11.98 17.88 14.44
N GLU A 106 -11.91 19.04 13.78
CA GLU A 106 -13.08 19.74 13.26
C GLU A 106 -13.84 18.90 12.23
N CYS A 107 -13.13 18.19 11.34
CA CYS A 107 -13.72 17.26 10.38
C CYS A 107 -14.50 16.12 11.06
N ASP A 108 -13.95 15.45 12.08
CA ASP A 108 -14.70 14.42 12.82
C ASP A 108 -15.93 15.03 13.50
N VAL A 109 -15.80 16.20 14.14
CA VAL A 109 -16.95 16.87 14.78
C VAL A 109 -18.08 17.10 13.78
N VAL A 110 -17.80 17.56 12.55
CA VAL A 110 -18.83 17.75 11.51
C VAL A 110 -19.46 16.42 11.08
N VAL A 111 -18.66 15.38 10.82
CA VAL A 111 -19.17 14.07 10.35
C VAL A 111 -19.95 13.35 11.44
N THR A 112 -19.39 13.26 12.64
CA THR A 112 -20.02 12.67 13.82
C THR A 112 -21.29 13.46 14.20
N PHE A 113 -21.33 14.78 14.03
CA PHE A 113 -22.56 15.56 14.20
C PHE A 113 -23.65 15.18 13.18
N VAL A 114 -23.36 15.23 11.88
CA VAL A 114 -24.37 14.98 10.84
C VAL A 114 -24.88 13.54 10.88
N LEU A 115 -24.01 12.55 11.12
CA LEU A 115 -24.42 11.14 11.18
C LEU A 115 -25.22 10.79 12.44
N ASN A 116 -24.88 11.35 13.60
CA ASN A 116 -25.61 11.06 14.85
C ASN A 116 -26.96 11.81 14.95
N HIS A 117 -27.09 12.97 14.32
CA HIS A 117 -28.34 13.76 14.36
C HIS A 117 -29.23 13.44 13.16
N GLY A 118 -30.16 12.50 13.31
CA GLY A 118 -31.05 12.06 12.22
C GLY A 118 -31.78 13.19 11.46
N LYS A 119 -32.11 14.31 12.11
CA LYS A 119 -32.66 15.50 11.43
C LYS A 119 -31.64 16.20 10.52
N ALA A 120 -30.39 16.34 10.98
CA ALA A 120 -29.31 16.88 10.16
C ALA A 120 -29.00 15.96 8.98
N LEU A 121 -28.95 14.63 9.21
CA LEU A 121 -28.76 13.63 8.15
C LEU A 121 -29.85 13.70 7.06
N THR A 122 -31.12 13.86 7.44
CA THR A 122 -32.22 14.00 6.47
C THR A 122 -32.09 15.29 5.66
N ILE A 123 -31.80 16.45 6.29
CA ILE A 123 -31.62 17.70 5.55
C ILE A 123 -30.38 17.62 4.63
N PHE A 124 -29.29 17.00 5.08
CA PHE A 124 -28.10 16.77 4.27
C PHE A 124 -28.39 15.93 3.02
N LYS A 125 -29.15 14.82 3.16
CA LYS A 125 -29.54 13.95 2.04
C LYS A 125 -30.40 14.64 0.97
N ASN A 126 -31.09 15.73 1.31
CA ASN A 126 -31.80 16.55 0.32
C ASN A 126 -30.85 17.33 -0.62
N TYR A 127 -29.59 17.55 -0.20
CA TYR A 127 -28.60 18.37 -0.92
C TYR A 127 -27.37 17.59 -1.42
N SER A 128 -27.16 16.35 -0.96
CA SER A 128 -26.07 15.47 -1.39
C SER A 128 -26.56 14.06 -1.69
N LYS A 129 -26.20 13.53 -2.86
CA LYS A 129 -26.27 12.08 -3.16
C LYS A 129 -25.07 11.30 -2.58
N HIS A 130 -23.97 11.98 -2.25
CA HIS A 130 -22.80 11.35 -1.64
C HIS A 130 -23.02 11.18 -0.13
N MET A 131 -22.74 9.99 0.38
CA MET A 131 -22.80 9.71 1.82
C MET A 131 -21.56 10.27 2.55
N LEU A 132 -21.79 10.82 3.74
CA LEU A 132 -20.73 10.97 4.73
C LEU A 132 -20.43 9.60 5.35
N THR A 133 -19.16 9.26 5.48
CA THR A 133 -18.68 8.04 6.13
C THR A 133 -17.90 8.42 7.37
N LYS A 134 -18.21 7.78 8.50
CA LYS A 134 -17.40 7.91 9.72
C LYS A 134 -16.05 7.23 9.53
N VAL A 135 -15.02 7.74 10.19
CA VAL A 135 -13.74 7.03 10.40
C VAL A 135 -14.01 5.67 11.07
N ALA A 136 -13.50 4.61 10.45
CA ALA A 136 -13.23 3.35 11.12
C ALA A 136 -11.84 3.44 11.79
N GLU A 137 -11.70 2.97 13.01
CA GLU A 137 -10.52 3.22 13.88
C GLU A 137 -9.18 2.69 13.34
N THR A 138 -9.19 1.88 12.28
CA THR A 138 -8.04 1.06 11.85
C THR A 138 -7.04 1.74 10.91
N ARG A 139 -7.36 2.86 10.24
CA ARG A 139 -6.46 3.47 9.22
C ARG A 139 -6.49 5.01 9.22
N PHE A 140 -5.33 5.67 9.26
CA PHE A 140 -5.20 7.14 9.22
C PHE A 140 -5.57 7.74 7.85
N ALA A 141 -5.43 6.96 6.78
CA ALA A 141 -5.98 7.30 5.47
C ALA A 141 -7.49 7.67 5.53
N SER A 142 -8.26 7.08 6.46
CA SER A 142 -9.68 7.43 6.64
C SER A 142 -9.92 8.87 7.09
N HIS A 143 -8.98 9.50 7.82
CA HIS A 143 -9.11 10.90 8.25
C HIS A 143 -8.91 11.85 7.07
N VAL A 144 -7.92 11.55 6.20
CA VAL A 144 -7.68 12.30 4.96
C VAL A 144 -8.85 12.13 3.99
N ILE A 145 -9.35 10.90 3.81
CA ILE A 145 -10.53 10.59 3.00
C ILE A 145 -11.79 11.27 3.57
N MET A 146 -11.93 11.36 4.90
CA MET A 146 -13.03 12.08 5.55
C MET A 146 -12.97 13.58 5.24
N ALA A 147 -11.81 14.21 5.35
CA ALA A 147 -11.61 15.62 5.00
C ALA A 147 -11.86 15.88 3.50
N GLU A 148 -11.39 15.01 2.61
CA GLU A 148 -11.66 15.13 1.16
C GLU A 148 -13.15 14.92 0.85
N ARG A 149 -13.83 13.99 1.52
CA ARG A 149 -15.29 13.79 1.38
C ARG A 149 -16.07 15.00 1.88
N LEU A 150 -15.69 15.58 3.03
CA LEU A 150 -16.26 16.84 3.52
C LEU A 150 -16.08 17.99 2.53
N PHE A 151 -14.89 18.12 1.91
CA PHE A 151 -14.66 19.10 0.86
C PHE A 151 -15.57 18.87 -0.36
N LYS A 152 -15.66 17.63 -0.86
CA LYS A 152 -16.56 17.26 -1.97
C LYS A 152 -18.02 17.65 -1.69
N VAL A 153 -18.48 17.54 -0.44
CA VAL A 153 -19.86 17.88 -0.03
C VAL A 153 -20.01 19.26 0.61
N LYS A 154 -18.97 20.11 0.61
CA LYS A 154 -18.97 21.48 1.18
C LYS A 154 -20.17 22.31 0.74
N ASN A 155 -20.45 22.32 -0.57
CA ASN A 155 -21.59 23.03 -1.15
C ASN A 155 -22.97 22.47 -0.72
N ALA A 156 -23.05 21.21 -0.28
CA ALA A 156 -24.26 20.59 0.25
C ALA A 156 -24.42 20.85 1.76
N LEU A 157 -23.32 20.85 2.51
CA LEU A 157 -23.29 21.27 3.91
C LEU A 157 -23.68 22.75 4.07
N GLU A 158 -23.19 23.63 3.18
CA GLU A 158 -23.61 25.03 3.12
C GLU A 158 -25.11 25.19 2.85
N LYS A 159 -25.65 24.44 1.87
CA LYS A 159 -27.10 24.45 1.57
C LYS A 159 -27.93 23.92 2.75
N MET A 160 -27.50 22.84 3.39
CA MET A 160 -28.09 22.31 4.63
C MET A 160 -28.14 23.40 5.71
N VAL A 161 -27.06 24.15 5.93
CA VAL A 161 -26.98 25.22 6.94
C VAL A 161 -27.86 26.45 6.61
N LEU A 162 -28.27 26.59 5.36
CA LEU A 162 -29.16 27.66 4.85
C LEU A 162 -30.65 27.24 4.79
N ASP A 163 -30.97 25.96 4.97
CA ASP A 163 -32.33 25.40 4.91
C ASP A 163 -33.27 26.02 5.98
N VAL A 164 -34.58 26.08 5.71
CA VAL A 164 -35.59 26.63 6.63
C VAL A 164 -35.84 25.71 7.83
N GLN A 165 -35.82 24.39 7.63
CA GLN A 165 -35.84 23.38 8.70
C GLN A 165 -34.56 23.47 9.55
N TRP A 166 -33.40 23.74 8.92
CA TRP A 166 -32.17 23.98 9.66
C TRP A 166 -32.22 25.29 10.46
N LYS A 167 -32.80 26.37 9.93
CA LYS A 167 -32.95 27.64 10.68
C LYS A 167 -33.75 27.50 11.98
N ASN A 168 -34.70 26.56 12.04
CA ASN A 168 -35.42 26.22 13.28
C ASN A 168 -34.57 25.40 14.28
N PHE A 169 -33.50 24.74 13.80
CA PHE A 169 -32.55 23.94 14.57
C PHE A 169 -31.30 24.75 14.98
N ARG A 170 -30.88 25.74 14.17
CA ARG A 170 -29.68 26.59 14.30
C ARG A 170 -29.72 27.61 15.44
N LYS A 171 -30.57 27.46 16.46
CA LYS A 171 -30.71 28.47 17.53
C LYS A 171 -29.55 28.45 18.56
N THR A 172 -28.49 27.67 18.31
CA THR A 172 -27.65 27.12 19.37
C THR A 172 -26.14 26.93 19.14
N HIS A 173 -25.49 27.19 17.97
CA HIS A 173 -24.03 27.49 17.80
C HIS A 173 -23.60 27.75 16.30
N LEU A 174 -22.29 27.84 15.99
CA LEU A 174 -21.64 28.55 14.84
C LEU A 174 -20.74 27.69 13.89
N GLU A 175 -20.35 28.26 12.74
CA GLU A 175 -19.46 27.76 11.65
C GLU A 175 -17.99 28.31 11.75
N SER A 176 -16.90 27.91 11.05
CA SER A 176 -16.40 26.81 10.14
C SER A 176 -14.84 27.01 9.96
N LYS A 177 -13.97 26.46 9.06
CA LYS A 177 -13.93 25.78 7.71
C LYS A 177 -12.42 25.50 7.39
N ALA A 178 -11.88 24.67 6.47
CA ALA A 178 -12.17 23.39 5.76
C ALA A 178 -10.99 23.07 4.76
N ASP A 179 -11.10 22.03 3.89
CA ASP A 179 -10.28 21.76 2.64
C ASP A 179 -8.83 21.15 2.83
N THR A 180 -8.09 20.46 1.92
CA THR A 180 -8.33 19.60 0.70
C THR A 180 -7.03 18.93 0.14
N VAL A 181 -7.01 17.62 -0.24
CA VAL A 181 -6.12 16.96 -1.28
C VAL A 181 -6.53 15.46 -1.50
N LYS A 182 -5.98 14.74 -2.51
CA LYS A 182 -6.47 13.44 -3.06
C LYS A 182 -5.64 12.16 -2.77
N GLU A 183 -6.26 11.01 -3.07
CA GLU A 183 -5.89 9.60 -2.74
C GLU A 183 -4.59 9.03 -3.37
N CYS A 184 -4.10 7.91 -2.80
CA CYS A 184 -2.82 7.25 -3.12
C CYS A 184 -3.01 5.83 -3.73
N LYS A 185 -2.16 5.44 -4.69
CA LYS A 185 -2.31 4.24 -5.54
C LYS A 185 -1.85 2.90 -4.93
N CYS A 186 -1.34 2.87 -3.70
CA CYS A 186 -0.56 1.73 -3.18
C CYS A 186 -1.35 0.55 -2.57
N ASP A 187 -2.69 0.57 -2.53
CA ASP A 187 -3.52 -0.48 -1.87
C ASP A 187 -4.03 -1.57 -2.86
N VAL A 188 -3.19 -2.03 -3.77
CA VAL A 188 -3.53 -3.07 -4.77
C VAL A 188 -2.59 -4.26 -4.70
N ASP A 189 -3.13 -5.46 -4.95
CA ASP A 189 -2.47 -6.75 -4.77
C ASP A 189 -1.44 -7.09 -5.87
N PHE A 190 -1.00 -6.09 -6.65
CA PHE A 190 -0.09 -6.24 -7.79
C PHE A 190 1.40 -6.17 -7.39
N PRO A 191 2.30 -6.70 -8.24
CA PRO A 191 3.74 -6.57 -8.04
C PRO A 191 4.19 -5.11 -7.98
N CYS A 192 4.81 -4.73 -6.86
CA CYS A 192 5.19 -3.34 -6.59
C CYS A 192 6.46 -3.17 -5.75
N LEU A 193 7.07 -4.27 -5.26
CA LEU A 193 8.30 -4.25 -4.44
C LEU A 193 9.46 -3.48 -5.09
N HIS A 194 9.53 -3.54 -6.42
CA HIS A 194 10.56 -2.90 -7.22
C HIS A 194 10.29 -1.41 -7.53
N LEU A 195 9.03 -0.96 -7.43
CA LEU A 195 8.60 0.41 -7.71
C LEU A 195 8.72 1.35 -6.50
N ILE A 196 9.00 0.83 -5.30
CA ILE A 196 8.86 1.59 -4.04
C ILE A 196 9.70 2.88 -4.07
N TYR A 197 10.95 2.82 -4.54
CA TYR A 197 11.81 4.01 -4.67
C TYR A 197 11.18 5.09 -5.57
N ASP A 198 10.84 4.73 -6.80
CA ASP A 198 10.22 5.62 -7.81
C ASP A 198 8.88 6.21 -7.30
N LEU A 199 8.13 5.44 -6.49
CA LEU A 199 6.90 5.87 -5.81
C LEU A 199 7.17 6.86 -4.67
N TRP A 200 8.20 6.66 -3.84
CA TRP A 200 8.53 7.58 -2.75
C TRP A 200 9.14 8.88 -3.27
N ASP A 201 10.05 8.82 -4.24
CA ASP A 201 10.65 10.00 -4.88
C ASP A 201 9.57 10.84 -5.57
N THR A 202 8.72 10.21 -6.39
CA THR A 202 7.60 10.88 -7.07
C THR A 202 6.61 11.46 -6.05
N MET A 203 6.30 10.75 -4.96
CA MET A 203 5.42 11.27 -3.90
C MET A 203 6.02 12.50 -3.22
N ILE A 204 7.33 12.52 -2.94
CA ILE A 204 8.00 13.65 -2.26
C ILE A 204 7.99 14.88 -3.17
N GLU A 205 8.39 14.77 -4.44
CA GLU A 205 8.37 15.91 -5.38
C GLU A 205 6.93 16.34 -5.74
N GLU A 206 5.96 15.41 -5.83
CA GLU A 206 4.53 15.76 -5.97
C GLU A 206 3.98 16.54 -4.76
N VAL A 207 4.39 16.17 -3.53
CA VAL A 207 4.00 16.89 -2.31
C VAL A 207 4.69 18.26 -2.27
N ARG A 208 5.95 18.34 -2.68
CA ARG A 208 6.72 19.59 -2.80
C ARG A 208 6.04 20.58 -3.75
N GLU A 209 5.71 20.16 -4.99
CA GLU A 209 5.08 21.04 -5.99
C GLU A 209 3.77 21.63 -5.42
N LYS A 210 2.95 20.80 -4.78
CA LYS A 210 1.65 21.22 -4.21
C LYS A 210 1.80 22.22 -3.07
N ILE A 211 2.80 22.03 -2.19
CA ILE A 211 3.10 22.95 -1.09
C ILE A 211 3.68 24.26 -1.61
N PHE A 212 4.74 24.22 -2.42
CA PHE A 212 5.42 25.41 -2.95
C PHE A 212 4.44 26.29 -3.76
N LYS A 213 3.58 25.67 -4.57
CA LYS A 213 2.52 26.35 -5.34
C LYS A 213 1.43 26.98 -4.49
N HIS A 214 1.16 26.43 -3.31
CA HIS A 214 0.22 27.00 -2.34
C HIS A 214 0.86 28.17 -1.56
N GLU A 215 2.14 28.06 -1.23
CA GLU A 215 2.92 29.09 -0.52
C GLU A 215 3.42 30.21 -1.44
N GLY A 216 3.33 30.04 -2.77
CA GLY A 216 3.78 31.02 -3.76
C GLY A 216 5.30 31.02 -3.98
N LEU A 217 5.97 29.92 -3.63
CA LEU A 217 7.43 29.76 -3.71
C LEU A 217 7.89 29.30 -5.10
N ASP A 218 9.11 29.70 -5.46
CA ASP A 218 9.80 29.19 -6.65
C ASP A 218 10.26 27.73 -6.42
N ALA A 219 10.06 26.87 -7.42
CA ALA A 219 10.31 25.43 -7.30
C ALA A 219 11.81 25.06 -7.14
N ILE A 220 12.73 25.96 -7.52
CA ILE A 220 14.18 25.70 -7.54
C ILE A 220 14.87 26.37 -6.35
N THR A 221 14.41 27.56 -5.96
CA THR A 221 15.07 28.43 -4.97
C THR A 221 14.24 28.72 -3.72
N GLY A 222 12.98 28.28 -3.69
CA GLY A 222 12.12 28.39 -2.50
C GLY A 222 12.57 27.46 -1.37
N ASP A 223 12.40 27.94 -0.15
CA ASP A 223 12.54 27.18 1.09
C ASP A 223 11.22 27.24 1.86
N SER A 224 10.78 26.11 2.41
CA SER A 224 9.48 25.95 3.07
C SER A 224 9.68 25.18 4.38
N PRO A 225 9.58 25.84 5.55
CA PRO A 225 9.69 25.18 6.85
C PRO A 225 8.70 24.02 7.01
N PHE A 226 7.49 24.18 6.48
CA PHE A 226 6.47 23.14 6.45
C PHE A 226 6.91 21.96 5.58
N PHE A 227 7.34 22.17 4.33
CA PHE A 227 7.85 21.07 3.50
C PHE A 227 9.05 20.36 4.14
N ASN A 228 10.00 21.10 4.71
CA ASN A 228 11.18 20.51 5.37
C ASN A 228 10.78 19.60 6.54
N VAL A 229 9.74 19.96 7.30
CA VAL A 229 9.13 19.11 8.34
C VAL A 229 8.48 17.86 7.73
N ILE A 230 7.70 18.00 6.64
CA ILE A 230 7.06 16.87 5.96
C ILE A 230 8.10 15.91 5.38
N GLN A 231 9.12 16.42 4.67
CA GLN A 231 10.24 15.64 4.13
C GLN A 231 10.97 14.89 5.25
N THR A 232 11.30 15.56 6.36
CA THR A 232 11.93 14.91 7.54
C THR A 232 11.08 13.75 8.07
N VAL A 233 9.75 13.88 8.11
CA VAL A 233 8.85 12.79 8.56
C VAL A 233 8.80 11.65 7.54
N LEU A 234 8.80 11.95 6.25
CA LEU A 234 8.82 10.95 5.18
C LEU A 234 10.14 10.17 5.20
N GLU A 235 11.29 10.85 5.19
CA GLU A 235 12.62 10.23 5.28
C GLU A 235 12.81 9.41 6.56
N ALA A 236 12.40 9.94 7.72
CA ALA A 236 12.48 9.23 9.00
C ALA A 236 11.52 8.02 9.10
N ARG A 237 10.63 7.83 8.13
CA ARG A 237 9.81 6.63 7.93
C ARG A 237 10.44 5.71 6.87
N TRP A 238 10.86 6.26 5.74
CA TRP A 238 11.57 5.57 4.67
C TRP A 238 12.80 4.82 5.19
N ASN A 239 13.66 5.50 5.96
CA ASN A 239 14.86 4.93 6.59
C ASN A 239 14.56 3.85 7.66
N LYS A 240 13.29 3.54 7.94
CA LYS A 240 12.84 2.44 8.81
C LYS A 240 12.07 1.35 8.06
N SER A 241 11.71 1.59 6.79
CA SER A 241 11.03 0.62 5.90
C SER A 241 11.84 0.23 4.67
N ASN A 242 12.92 0.94 4.35
CA ASN A 242 13.85 0.48 3.35
C ASN A 242 14.52 -0.82 3.83
N THR A 243 14.62 -1.80 2.93
CA THR A 243 15.16 -3.13 3.23
C THR A 243 16.15 -3.53 2.15
N PRO A 244 17.07 -4.47 2.44
CA PRO A 244 17.91 -5.07 1.42
C PRO A 244 17.12 -5.57 0.21
N LEU A 245 15.94 -6.15 0.43
CA LEU A 245 15.09 -6.70 -0.62
C LEU A 245 14.48 -5.61 -1.51
N HIS A 246 14.15 -4.43 -0.97
CA HIS A 246 13.70 -3.28 -1.77
C HIS A 246 14.83 -2.77 -2.67
N CYS A 247 16.04 -2.62 -2.12
CA CYS A 247 17.24 -2.24 -2.87
C CYS A 247 17.56 -3.25 -3.98
N MET A 248 17.39 -4.54 -3.69
CA MET A 248 17.65 -5.62 -4.64
C MET A 248 16.58 -5.69 -5.75
N ALA A 249 15.30 -5.59 -5.41
CA ALA A 249 14.23 -5.54 -6.41
C ALA A 249 14.36 -4.31 -7.33
N HIS A 250 14.68 -3.15 -6.76
CA HIS A 250 15.03 -1.92 -7.50
C HIS A 250 16.26 -2.13 -8.40
N SER A 251 17.30 -2.81 -7.91
CA SER A 251 18.50 -3.14 -8.70
C SER A 251 18.21 -4.02 -9.93
N LEU A 252 17.08 -4.72 -10.01
CA LEU A 252 16.71 -5.57 -11.14
C LEU A 252 15.75 -4.90 -12.14
N VAL A 253 15.42 -3.62 -11.99
CA VAL A 253 14.54 -2.91 -12.93
C VAL A 253 15.37 -2.27 -14.06
N PRO A 254 15.18 -2.66 -15.33
CA PRO A 254 16.01 -2.17 -16.45
C PRO A 254 15.89 -0.65 -16.67
N LYS A 255 14.69 -0.09 -16.46
CA LYS A 255 14.36 1.35 -16.57
C LYS A 255 15.34 2.25 -15.81
N TYR A 256 15.81 1.84 -14.63
CA TYR A 256 16.69 2.65 -13.79
C TYR A 256 18.14 2.71 -14.28
N TYR A 257 18.44 2.04 -15.40
CA TYR A 257 19.70 2.11 -16.15
C TYR A 257 19.51 2.74 -17.55
N SER A 258 18.35 3.34 -17.84
CA SER A 258 18.11 4.06 -19.11
C SER A 258 18.48 5.53 -18.99
N GLU A 259 19.10 6.10 -20.02
CA GLU A 259 19.46 7.52 -20.10
C GLU A 259 18.23 8.40 -19.85
N THR A 260 17.10 8.06 -20.47
CA THR A 260 15.80 8.74 -20.30
C THR A 260 15.28 8.81 -18.87
N TRP A 261 15.58 7.82 -18.01
CA TRP A 261 15.20 7.90 -16.59
C TRP A 261 16.21 8.71 -15.78
N LEU A 262 17.50 8.52 -16.05
CA LEU A 262 18.61 9.21 -15.35
C LEU A 262 18.60 10.73 -15.61
N GLU A 263 18.33 11.16 -16.85
CA GLU A 263 18.14 12.56 -17.21
C GLU A 263 16.87 13.17 -16.62
N GLY A 264 15.84 12.35 -16.37
CA GLY A 264 14.56 12.78 -15.80
C GLY A 264 14.57 13.07 -14.29
N GLY A 265 15.74 13.22 -13.65
CA GLY A 265 15.86 13.68 -12.27
C GLY A 265 15.62 15.17 -12.12
N SER A 266 15.33 15.65 -10.90
CA SER A 266 15.25 17.09 -10.64
C SER A 266 16.65 17.70 -10.55
N SER A 267 16.78 19.02 -10.75
CA SER A 267 18.06 19.73 -10.62
C SER A 267 18.66 19.68 -9.20
N MET A 268 17.86 19.22 -8.22
CA MET A 268 18.23 19.05 -6.81
C MET A 268 18.43 17.56 -6.45
N HIS A 269 17.64 16.65 -7.05
CA HIS A 269 17.76 15.21 -6.91
C HIS A 269 18.12 14.57 -8.26
N LYS A 270 19.42 14.58 -8.60
CA LYS A 270 19.93 13.85 -9.76
C LYS A 270 19.79 12.35 -9.49
N ARG A 271 19.09 11.64 -10.39
CA ARG A 271 19.00 10.18 -10.37
C ARG A 271 20.35 9.53 -10.67
N VAL A 272 20.57 8.38 -10.04
CA VAL A 272 21.81 7.58 -10.11
C VAL A 272 21.41 6.14 -10.42
N ALA A 273 22.20 5.44 -11.23
CA ALA A 273 21.89 4.06 -11.58
C ALA A 273 22.08 3.12 -10.36
N PRO A 274 21.28 2.05 -10.19
CA PRO A 274 21.35 1.19 -8.99
C PRO A 274 22.71 0.51 -8.74
N ASN A 275 23.58 0.45 -9.74
CA ASN A 275 24.97 -0.03 -9.62
C ASN A 275 25.99 1.05 -9.21
N GLU A 276 25.63 2.33 -9.31
CA GLU A 276 26.45 3.49 -8.92
C GLU A 276 26.05 4.04 -7.53
N ASP A 277 24.78 3.87 -7.14
CA ASP A 277 24.31 4.18 -5.79
C ASP A 277 24.97 3.25 -4.76
N GLN A 278 25.63 3.84 -3.75
CA GLN A 278 26.41 3.11 -2.74
C GLN A 278 25.52 2.32 -1.77
N ASP A 279 24.40 2.87 -1.32
CA ASP A 279 23.54 2.23 -0.32
C ASP A 279 22.71 1.11 -0.94
N VAL A 280 22.17 1.31 -2.15
CA VAL A 280 21.53 0.26 -2.94
C VAL A 280 22.53 -0.86 -3.25
N SER A 281 23.78 -0.52 -3.59
CA SER A 281 24.83 -1.51 -3.87
C SER A 281 25.24 -2.32 -2.64
N TYR A 282 25.38 -1.69 -1.48
CA TYR A 282 25.66 -2.37 -0.21
C TYR A 282 24.51 -3.31 0.20
N ASN A 283 23.27 -2.84 0.07
CA ASN A 283 22.08 -3.63 0.37
C ASN A 283 21.88 -4.81 -0.60
N ARG A 284 22.22 -4.63 -1.88
CA ARG A 284 22.25 -5.71 -2.89
C ARG A 284 23.26 -6.80 -2.54
N ASP A 285 24.47 -6.43 -2.07
CA ASP A 285 25.49 -7.39 -1.62
C ASP A 285 25.00 -8.23 -0.42
N ILE A 286 24.28 -7.61 0.53
CA ILE A 286 23.58 -8.32 1.61
C ILE A 286 22.59 -9.33 1.03
N CYS A 287 21.73 -8.92 0.09
CA CYS A 287 20.76 -9.82 -0.55
C CYS A 287 21.42 -11.00 -1.26
N PHE A 288 22.48 -10.77 -2.06
CA PHE A 288 23.18 -11.86 -2.75
C PHE A 288 23.79 -12.87 -1.76
N LYS A 289 24.50 -12.41 -0.73
CA LYS A 289 25.09 -13.29 0.30
C LYS A 289 24.03 -14.05 1.11
N LYS A 290 22.86 -13.44 1.29
CA LYS A 290 21.73 -13.99 2.05
C LYS A 290 20.92 -15.03 1.23
N MET A 291 20.82 -14.86 -0.08
CA MET A 291 20.08 -15.76 -0.98
C MET A 291 20.94 -16.86 -1.63
N PHE A 292 22.24 -16.63 -1.84
CA PHE A 292 23.16 -17.58 -2.47
C PHE A 292 24.28 -17.98 -1.50
N THR A 293 24.02 -19.01 -0.70
CA THR A 293 24.99 -19.56 0.27
C THR A 293 26.09 -20.40 -0.40
N ASN A 294 25.84 -20.92 -1.61
CA ASN A 294 26.83 -21.61 -2.43
C ASN A 294 27.82 -20.60 -3.07
N PRO A 295 29.14 -20.67 -2.79
CA PRO A 295 30.12 -19.72 -3.30
C PRO A 295 30.23 -19.64 -4.83
N ASP A 296 29.89 -20.72 -5.56
CA ASP A 296 29.98 -20.75 -7.01
C ASP A 296 28.73 -20.11 -7.67
N GLU A 297 27.55 -20.33 -7.10
CA GLU A 297 26.31 -19.63 -7.49
C GLU A 297 26.38 -18.14 -7.15
N LEU A 298 26.92 -17.80 -5.97
CA LEU A 298 27.17 -16.42 -5.56
C LEU A 298 28.10 -15.72 -6.56
N ARG A 299 29.21 -16.37 -6.95
CA ARG A 299 30.12 -15.83 -7.98
C ARG A 299 29.44 -15.68 -9.34
N LYS A 300 28.59 -16.64 -9.72
CA LYS A 300 27.81 -16.62 -10.96
C LYS A 300 26.83 -15.44 -10.98
N VAL A 301 26.02 -15.24 -9.93
CA VAL A 301 25.04 -14.15 -9.91
C VAL A 301 25.70 -12.76 -9.86
N TYR A 302 26.86 -12.61 -9.22
CA TYR A 302 27.67 -11.38 -9.33
C TYR A 302 28.15 -11.13 -10.77
N ALA A 303 28.64 -12.15 -11.46
CA ALA A 303 29.10 -12.02 -12.85
C ALA A 303 27.94 -11.76 -13.83
N GLU A 304 26.77 -12.34 -13.59
CA GLU A 304 25.55 -12.07 -14.35
C GLU A 304 25.03 -10.64 -14.10
N TYR A 305 25.01 -10.19 -12.84
CA TYR A 305 24.61 -8.81 -12.50
C TYR A 305 25.58 -7.77 -13.09
N GLY A 306 26.88 -8.06 -13.12
CA GLY A 306 27.88 -7.22 -13.78
C GLY A 306 27.66 -7.08 -15.29
N GLN A 307 27.19 -8.14 -15.96
CA GLN A 307 26.84 -8.08 -17.39
C GLN A 307 25.61 -7.21 -17.65
N PHE A 308 24.55 -7.41 -16.86
CA PHE A 308 23.30 -6.64 -16.96
C PHE A 308 23.53 -5.15 -16.68
N SER A 309 24.09 -4.82 -15.51
CA SER A 309 24.25 -3.43 -15.06
C SER A 309 25.30 -2.66 -15.87
N GLY A 310 26.43 -3.30 -16.20
CA GLY A 310 27.50 -2.70 -17.00
C GLY A 310 27.31 -2.76 -18.52
N THR A 311 26.09 -3.02 -19.01
CA THR A 311 25.73 -3.13 -20.44
C THR A 311 26.72 -3.98 -21.28
N LEU A 312 27.18 -5.10 -20.72
CA LEU A 312 28.19 -5.95 -21.37
C LEU A 312 27.55 -6.99 -22.29
N GLY A 313 28.20 -7.23 -23.43
CA GLY A 313 27.75 -8.21 -24.42
C GLY A 313 26.37 -7.85 -24.97
N PHE A 314 25.44 -8.81 -24.95
CA PHE A 314 24.08 -8.65 -25.47
C PHE A 314 23.31 -7.49 -24.82
N PHE A 315 23.56 -7.19 -23.54
CA PHE A 315 22.91 -6.07 -22.84
C PHE A 315 23.37 -4.68 -23.28
N GLY A 316 24.43 -4.60 -24.09
CA GLY A 316 24.93 -3.38 -24.72
C GLY A 316 24.48 -3.22 -26.18
N GLU A 317 23.64 -4.12 -26.71
CA GLU A 317 23.04 -3.91 -28.02
C GLU A 317 21.98 -2.81 -27.95
N ALA A 318 22.00 -1.90 -28.93
CA ALA A 318 21.16 -0.70 -28.92
C ALA A 318 19.65 -1.00 -28.74
N HIS A 319 19.16 -2.10 -29.33
CA HIS A 319 17.75 -2.50 -29.19
C HIS A 319 17.41 -3.00 -27.77
N VAL A 320 18.35 -3.66 -27.09
CA VAL A 320 18.20 -4.14 -25.70
C VAL A 320 18.29 -2.98 -24.71
N MET A 321 19.10 -1.96 -25.03
CA MET A 321 19.21 -0.72 -24.26
C MET A 321 17.98 0.18 -24.40
N ASP A 322 17.47 0.37 -25.62
CA ASP A 322 16.24 1.12 -25.91
C ASP A 322 15.02 0.52 -25.18
N ALA A 323 14.86 -0.80 -25.28
CA ALA A 323 13.79 -1.54 -24.59
C ALA A 323 13.75 -1.31 -23.07
N ARG A 324 14.89 -1.00 -22.42
CA ARG A 324 14.95 -0.72 -20.97
C ARG A 324 14.02 0.42 -20.55
N ALA A 325 13.84 1.42 -21.41
CA ALA A 325 13.09 2.62 -21.09
C ALA A 325 11.56 2.44 -21.17
N HIS A 326 11.10 1.40 -21.87
CA HIS A 326 9.72 1.33 -22.39
C HIS A 326 9.02 -0.02 -22.17
N GLU A 327 9.74 -1.14 -22.11
CA GLU A 327 9.15 -2.42 -21.69
C GLU A 327 8.93 -2.48 -20.18
N ASP A 328 7.94 -3.27 -19.74
CA ASP A 328 7.82 -3.60 -18.33
C ASP A 328 8.99 -4.51 -17.88
N PRO A 329 9.38 -4.49 -16.59
CA PRO A 329 10.53 -5.24 -16.12
C PRO A 329 10.43 -6.76 -16.34
N LEU A 330 9.24 -7.36 -16.25
CA LEU A 330 9.06 -8.81 -16.37
C LEU A 330 9.17 -9.24 -17.85
N SER A 331 8.55 -8.52 -18.77
CA SER A 331 8.71 -8.75 -20.22
C SER A 331 10.16 -8.56 -20.66
N TRP A 332 10.83 -7.49 -20.21
CA TRP A 332 12.24 -7.26 -20.55
C TRP A 332 13.15 -8.40 -20.08
N TRP A 333 12.94 -8.91 -18.85
CA TRP A 333 13.68 -10.09 -18.38
C TRP A 333 13.33 -11.37 -19.13
N ALA A 334 12.10 -11.53 -19.65
CA ALA A 334 11.73 -12.64 -20.52
C ALA A 334 12.41 -12.56 -21.89
N SER A 335 12.37 -11.38 -22.53
CA SER A 335 12.96 -11.10 -23.85
C SER A 335 14.49 -11.23 -23.84
N TYR A 336 15.17 -10.64 -22.85
CA TYR A 336 16.62 -10.38 -22.91
C TYR A 336 17.45 -11.10 -21.84
N GLY A 337 16.82 -11.66 -20.80
CA GLY A 337 17.50 -12.25 -19.64
C GLY A 337 18.18 -13.61 -19.84
N LEU A 338 18.01 -14.24 -21.01
CA LEU A 338 18.46 -15.64 -21.27
C LEU A 338 19.98 -15.85 -21.15
N SER A 339 20.78 -14.79 -21.32
CA SER A 339 22.24 -14.84 -21.12
C SER A 339 22.66 -14.90 -19.64
N THR A 340 21.72 -14.61 -18.72
CA THR A 340 21.93 -14.52 -17.27
C THR A 340 20.85 -15.30 -16.51
N PRO A 341 20.81 -16.64 -16.62
CA PRO A 341 19.68 -17.44 -16.14
C PRO A 341 19.50 -17.45 -14.61
N THR A 342 20.56 -17.25 -13.82
CA THR A 342 20.44 -17.18 -12.35
C THR A 342 19.87 -15.82 -11.91
N LEU A 343 20.30 -14.73 -12.56
CA LEU A 343 19.79 -13.39 -12.34
C LEU A 343 18.36 -13.22 -12.88
N GLN A 344 18.04 -13.80 -14.03
CA GLN A 344 16.72 -13.80 -14.64
C GLN A 344 15.69 -14.52 -13.75
N ALA A 345 16.03 -15.71 -13.24
CA ALA A 345 15.19 -16.42 -12.27
C ALA A 345 14.95 -15.61 -10.98
N LEU A 346 15.99 -14.92 -10.50
CA LEU A 346 15.91 -14.02 -9.36
C LEU A 346 15.04 -12.78 -9.65
N ALA A 347 15.13 -12.22 -10.86
CA ALA A 347 14.30 -11.11 -11.30
C ALA A 347 12.82 -11.48 -11.34
N PHE A 348 12.45 -12.62 -11.95
CA PHE A 348 11.07 -13.11 -11.89
C PHE A 348 10.60 -13.34 -10.45
N ARG A 349 11.45 -13.88 -9.57
CA ARG A 349 11.13 -14.15 -8.16
C ARG A 349 10.98 -12.90 -7.29
N LEU A 350 11.65 -11.79 -7.61
CA LEU A 350 11.62 -10.53 -6.84
C LEU A 350 10.74 -9.43 -7.43
N LEU A 351 10.74 -9.25 -8.76
CA LEU A 351 9.95 -8.22 -9.42
C LEU A 351 8.45 -8.48 -9.31
N SER A 352 8.03 -9.74 -9.20
CA SER A 352 6.66 -10.20 -8.97
C SER A 352 6.14 -10.00 -7.54
N GLN A 353 6.94 -9.46 -6.62
CA GLN A 353 6.57 -9.36 -5.21
C GLN A 353 5.67 -8.15 -4.90
N PRO A 354 4.65 -8.30 -4.04
CA PRO A 354 3.95 -7.17 -3.44
C PRO A 354 4.78 -6.51 -2.33
N ALA A 355 4.40 -5.29 -1.94
CA ALA A 355 5.03 -4.50 -0.88
C ALA A 355 4.08 -4.19 0.31
N SER A 356 2.90 -4.81 0.34
CA SER A 356 1.84 -4.50 1.31
C SER A 356 1.19 -5.75 1.91
N SER A 357 0.84 -5.65 3.19
CA SER A 357 -0.04 -6.59 3.91
C SER A 357 -1.51 -6.13 3.93
N SER A 358 -1.85 -4.94 3.39
CA SER A 358 -3.23 -4.40 3.40
C SER A 358 -4.22 -5.27 2.62
N CYS A 359 -3.74 -6.05 1.66
CA CYS A 359 -4.48 -7.10 0.95
C CYS A 359 -5.06 -8.12 1.94
N CYS A 360 -4.27 -8.55 2.93
CA CYS A 360 -4.74 -9.44 4.00
C CYS A 360 -5.79 -8.76 4.87
N GLU A 361 -5.58 -7.49 5.24
CA GLU A 361 -6.54 -6.72 6.05
C GLU A 361 -7.93 -6.65 5.41
N ARG A 362 -8.02 -6.47 4.09
CA ARG A 362 -9.31 -6.43 3.35
C ARG A 362 -10.13 -7.72 3.52
N ASN A 363 -9.50 -8.89 3.68
CA ASN A 363 -10.20 -10.15 3.90
C ASN A 363 -10.85 -10.24 5.31
N TRP A 364 -10.37 -9.49 6.31
CA TRP A 364 -11.00 -9.47 7.64
C TRP A 364 -12.31 -8.69 7.66
N SER A 365 -12.50 -7.71 6.76
CA SER A 365 -13.81 -7.11 6.52
C SER A 365 -14.82 -8.17 6.05
N SER A 366 -14.45 -9.03 5.09
CA SER A 366 -15.28 -10.17 4.68
C SER A 366 -15.49 -11.19 5.81
N PHE A 367 -14.45 -11.45 6.63
CA PHE A 367 -14.57 -12.29 7.82
C PHE A 367 -15.66 -11.78 8.77
N SER A 368 -15.76 -10.46 8.96
CA SER A 368 -16.79 -9.84 9.82
C SER A 368 -18.23 -10.05 9.35
N ASN A 369 -18.45 -10.31 8.06
CA ASN A 369 -19.75 -10.66 7.49
C ASN A 369 -20.09 -12.16 7.71
N ILE A 370 -19.08 -13.03 7.77
CA ILE A 370 -19.20 -14.48 7.97
C ILE A 370 -19.33 -14.83 9.47
N GLN A 371 -18.52 -14.19 10.32
CA GLN A 371 -18.64 -14.24 11.78
C GLN A 371 -18.75 -12.82 12.35
N SER A 372 -19.85 -12.57 13.06
CA SER A 372 -20.03 -11.37 13.88
C SER A 372 -20.68 -11.74 15.21
N ILE A 373 -20.58 -10.85 16.19
CA ILE A 373 -21.21 -10.98 17.52
C ILE A 373 -22.73 -11.27 17.41
N LYS A 374 -23.38 -10.94 16.28
CA LYS A 374 -24.80 -11.22 16.00
C LYS A 374 -25.07 -12.50 15.19
N ARG A 375 -24.05 -13.16 14.62
CA ARG A 375 -24.14 -14.37 13.77
C ARG A 375 -23.08 -15.44 14.13
N ASN A 376 -22.95 -15.80 15.40
CA ASN A 376 -22.09 -16.91 15.83
C ASN A 376 -22.81 -18.27 15.67
N ARG A 377 -22.68 -18.92 14.50
CA ARG A 377 -23.19 -20.28 14.24
C ARG A 377 -22.26 -21.20 13.41
N LEU A 378 -21.06 -20.76 13.08
CA LEU A 378 -20.06 -21.57 12.37
C LEU A 378 -18.93 -21.96 13.34
N ALA A 379 -18.46 -23.21 13.28
CA ALA A 379 -17.22 -23.62 13.91
C ALA A 379 -16.02 -22.98 13.20
N SER A 380 -14.92 -22.72 13.91
CA SER A 380 -13.78 -21.95 13.39
C SER A 380 -13.20 -22.52 12.10
N SER A 381 -12.96 -23.83 12.02
CA SER A 381 -12.49 -24.50 10.79
C SER A 381 -13.40 -24.26 9.58
N ARG A 382 -14.73 -24.35 9.77
CA ARG A 382 -15.68 -24.08 8.68
C ARG A 382 -15.77 -22.59 8.32
N ALA A 383 -15.40 -21.69 9.22
CA ALA A 383 -15.23 -20.27 8.87
C ALA A 383 -13.92 -20.04 8.12
N GLU A 384 -12.83 -20.71 8.49
CA GLU A 384 -11.54 -20.70 7.78
C GLU A 384 -11.69 -21.26 6.34
N ASP A 385 -12.38 -22.39 6.16
CA ASP A 385 -12.75 -22.97 4.85
C ASP A 385 -13.53 -21.98 3.97
N LEU A 386 -14.57 -21.35 4.53
CA LEU A 386 -15.41 -20.39 3.82
C LEU A 386 -14.63 -19.13 3.44
N VAL A 387 -13.72 -18.67 4.30
CA VAL A 387 -12.84 -17.53 4.03
C VAL A 387 -11.80 -17.88 2.98
N TYR A 388 -11.26 -19.11 2.96
CA TYR A 388 -10.38 -19.59 1.89
C TYR A 388 -11.09 -19.56 0.54
N VAL A 389 -12.26 -20.20 0.44
CA VAL A 389 -13.03 -20.27 -0.81
C VAL A 389 -13.46 -18.88 -1.27
N HIS A 390 -14.01 -18.05 -0.38
CA HIS A 390 -14.44 -16.70 -0.71
C HIS A 390 -13.27 -15.81 -1.15
N SER A 391 -12.16 -15.80 -0.39
CA SER A 391 -10.98 -14.98 -0.72
C SER A 391 -10.37 -15.35 -2.07
N ASN A 392 -10.26 -16.66 -2.35
CA ASN A 392 -9.68 -17.14 -3.60
C ASN A 392 -10.62 -16.93 -4.80
N LEU A 393 -11.94 -17.04 -4.63
CA LEU A 393 -12.91 -16.67 -5.66
C LEU A 393 -12.90 -15.17 -5.97
N LEU A 394 -12.71 -14.30 -4.97
CA LEU A 394 -12.49 -12.86 -5.19
C LEU A 394 -11.19 -12.61 -5.98
N MET A 395 -10.07 -13.24 -5.57
CA MET A 395 -8.79 -13.09 -6.28
C MET A 395 -8.84 -13.60 -7.73
N LEU A 396 -9.69 -14.59 -8.03
CA LEU A 396 -9.95 -15.06 -9.38
C LEU A 396 -10.87 -14.11 -10.18
N SER A 397 -11.89 -13.51 -9.56
CA SER A 397 -12.78 -12.57 -10.25
C SER A 397 -12.07 -11.25 -10.61
N ARG A 398 -11.08 -10.81 -9.81
CA ARG A 398 -10.24 -9.64 -10.15
C ARG A 398 -9.37 -9.79 -11.40
N LYS A 399 -9.22 -11.02 -11.94
CA LYS A 399 -8.45 -11.29 -13.18
C LYS A 399 -9.27 -11.13 -14.46
N LYS A 400 -10.57 -10.88 -14.34
CA LYS A 400 -11.48 -10.66 -15.46
C LYS A 400 -11.39 -9.22 -15.97
N GLU A 401 -11.45 -9.00 -17.27
CA GLU A 401 -11.47 -7.63 -17.85
C GLU A 401 -12.69 -6.84 -17.36
N GLU A 402 -13.80 -7.53 -17.10
CA GLU A 402 -15.01 -6.95 -16.51
C GLU A 402 -14.78 -6.28 -15.15
N TYR A 403 -13.75 -6.70 -14.38
CA TYR A 403 -13.39 -6.11 -13.09
C TYR A 403 -12.65 -4.76 -13.20
N THR A 404 -12.06 -4.45 -14.35
CA THR A 404 -11.32 -3.19 -14.58
C THR A 404 -12.00 -2.25 -15.57
N ILE A 405 -12.81 -2.79 -16.50
CA ILE A 405 -13.42 -2.04 -17.61
C ILE A 405 -14.96 -1.93 -17.48
N GLY A 406 -15.60 -2.74 -16.63
CA GLY A 406 -17.06 -2.75 -16.46
C GLY A 406 -17.63 -1.61 -15.60
N PRO A 407 -18.97 -1.39 -15.60
CA PRO A 407 -19.63 -0.46 -14.67
C PRO A 407 -19.54 -0.90 -13.19
N SER A 408 -19.18 -2.15 -12.95
CA SER A 408 -18.83 -2.74 -11.66
C SER A 408 -17.30 -2.79 -11.43
N SER A 409 -16.51 -1.97 -12.12
CA SER A 409 -15.05 -1.95 -11.95
C SER A 409 -14.66 -1.67 -10.50
N PHE A 410 -13.70 -2.42 -9.95
CA PHE A 410 -13.20 -2.25 -8.58
C PHE A 410 -14.29 -2.31 -7.47
N TRP A 411 -15.36 -3.08 -7.69
CA TRP A 411 -16.53 -3.15 -6.79
C TRP A 411 -16.24 -3.54 -5.33
N ASP A 412 -15.11 -4.17 -5.02
CA ASP A 412 -14.64 -4.50 -3.67
C ASP A 412 -13.63 -3.49 -3.08
N VAL A 413 -13.13 -2.54 -3.87
CA VAL A 413 -12.19 -1.48 -3.45
C VAL A 413 -12.96 -0.30 -2.82
N GLY A 414 -13.79 -0.62 -1.84
CA GLY A 414 -14.66 0.35 -1.18
C GLY A 414 -15.42 -0.28 -0.02
N GLY A 415 -14.84 -0.20 1.18
CA GLY A 415 -15.52 -0.59 2.42
C GLY A 415 -16.92 0.06 2.50
N ASP A 416 -17.91 -0.75 2.86
CA ASP A 416 -19.33 -0.38 3.00
C ASP A 416 -20.00 0.20 1.73
N SER A 417 -19.49 -0.11 0.53
CA SER A 417 -20.04 0.39 -0.75
C SER A 417 -21.11 -0.52 -1.40
N LEU A 418 -21.46 -1.64 -0.75
CA LEU A 418 -22.62 -2.48 -1.10
C LEU A 418 -23.56 -2.61 0.10
N ILE A 419 -24.42 -1.61 0.26
CA ILE A 419 -25.80 -1.93 0.63
C ILE A 419 -26.37 -2.62 -0.61
N LEU A 420 -26.64 -3.92 -0.49
CA LEU A 420 -27.41 -4.65 -1.47
C LEU A 420 -28.85 -4.13 -1.39
N ASP A 421 -29.24 -3.26 -2.31
CA ASP A 421 -30.66 -3.09 -2.63
C ASP A 421 -31.14 -4.44 -3.21
N ASP A 422 -32.27 -4.97 -2.71
CA ASP A 422 -32.69 -6.36 -2.94
C ASP A 422 -32.85 -6.72 -4.43
N ASP A 423 -33.08 -5.72 -5.29
CA ASP A 423 -33.17 -5.83 -6.76
C ASP A 423 -31.93 -6.48 -7.42
N TYR A 424 -30.75 -6.47 -6.77
CA TYR A 424 -29.54 -7.12 -7.30
C TYR A 424 -29.48 -8.65 -7.09
N ILE A 425 -30.38 -9.24 -6.29
CA ILE A 425 -30.38 -10.68 -6.02
C ILE A 425 -30.96 -11.46 -7.22
N GLU A 426 -32.01 -10.95 -7.88
CA GLU A 426 -32.58 -11.59 -9.09
C GLU A 426 -31.54 -11.72 -10.21
N ALA A 427 -30.60 -10.77 -10.33
CA ALA A 427 -29.51 -10.83 -11.31
C ALA A 427 -28.49 -11.95 -11.03
N PHE A 428 -28.35 -12.39 -9.78
CA PHE A 428 -27.42 -13.47 -9.39
C PHE A 428 -28.06 -14.85 -9.44
N GLU A 429 -29.36 -14.99 -9.13
CA GLU A 429 -30.06 -16.28 -9.20
C GLU A 429 -30.25 -16.76 -10.64
N ASN A 430 -30.51 -15.84 -11.59
CA ASN A 430 -30.69 -16.19 -13.01
C ASN A 430 -29.40 -16.70 -13.71
N ILE A 431 -28.21 -16.53 -13.11
CA ILE A 431 -26.94 -17.04 -13.68
C ILE A 431 -26.73 -18.54 -13.37
N PHE A 432 -27.54 -19.13 -12.48
CA PHE A 432 -27.40 -20.52 -12.02
C PHE A 432 -28.57 -21.44 -12.43
N LEU A 433 -29.44 -21.02 -13.36
CA LEU A 433 -30.68 -21.75 -13.72
C LEU A 433 -30.93 -21.90 -15.24
N GLU A 434 -29.90 -21.82 -16.09
CA GLU A 434 -30.00 -22.24 -17.50
C GLU A 434 -29.27 -23.59 -17.75
N GLU A 435 -30.06 -24.67 -17.82
CA GLU A 435 -29.79 -25.92 -18.59
C GLU A 435 -30.81 -26.02 -19.74
#